data_AF-A0A956TBS5-F1
#
_entry.id   AF-A0A956TBS5-F1
#
_cell.length_a   1.000
_cell.length_b   1.000
_cell.length_c   1.000
_cell.angle_alpha   90.00
_cell.angle_beta   90.00
_cell.angle_gamma   90.00
#
_symmetry.space_group_name_H-M   'P 1'
#
loop_
_entity.id
_entity.type
_entity.pdbx_description
1 polymer ?
#
loop_
_entity_poly.entity_id
_entity_poly.type
_entity_poly.pdbx_seq_one_letter_code
_entity_poly.pdbx_strand_id
1 'polypeptide(L)'
;MKNPLPVAIWLLSQDARIGALEERGFEKLPHPQADGFLYQRDQLVFHASGMWLLEQDYQLVYSRAGKRCYRTALGVYPTKIPADAERITLEHGFERFRPLLVAHEEWIIDRFGADYRTGLLAQMPSAEKRYAKNWKLHFSDCLRRQSARA
;
A
#
# COMPACT_ATOMS: atom_id res chain seq x y z
N MET A 1 -17.05 -1.18 -4.52
CA MET A 1 -16.03 -2.26 -4.52
C MET A 1 -15.78 -2.91 -3.13
N LYS A 2 -15.13 -4.09 -3.06
CA LYS A 2 -14.57 -4.65 -1.79
C LYS A 2 -13.12 -4.21 -1.59
N ASN A 3 -12.68 -4.03 -0.33
CA ASN A 3 -11.38 -3.41 -0.02
C ASN A 3 -10.17 -4.34 -0.17
N PRO A 4 -9.18 -4.03 -1.05
CA PRO A 4 -7.92 -4.78 -1.15
C PRO A 4 -6.76 -4.17 -0.35
N LEU A 5 -6.88 -2.91 0.10
CA LEU A 5 -5.79 -2.14 0.68
C LEU A 5 -5.24 -2.65 2.03
N PRO A 6 -6.02 -3.33 2.90
CA PRO A 6 -5.45 -3.96 4.10
C PRO A 6 -4.34 -4.96 3.78
N VAL A 7 -4.47 -5.70 2.68
CA VAL A 7 -3.45 -6.67 2.24
C VAL A 7 -2.24 -5.95 1.67
N ALA A 8 -2.47 -4.93 0.82
CA ALA A 8 -1.38 -4.15 0.24
C ALA A 8 -0.49 -3.51 1.32
N ILE A 9 -1.08 -2.90 2.36
CA ILE A 9 -0.32 -2.34 3.48
C ILE A 9 0.49 -3.40 4.23
N TRP A 10 -0.12 -4.57 4.47
CA TRP A 10 0.59 -5.65 5.17
C TRP A 10 1.77 -6.19 4.37
N LEU A 11 1.60 -6.36 3.04
CA LEU A 11 2.66 -6.78 2.13
C LEU A 11 3.79 -5.75 2.07
N LEU A 12 3.48 -4.46 1.88
CA LEU A 12 4.46 -3.37 1.93
C LEU A 12 5.22 -3.35 3.27
N SER A 13 4.55 -3.70 4.37
CA SER A 13 5.21 -3.83 5.68
C SER A 13 6.19 -5.00 5.73
N GLN A 14 5.95 -6.09 4.99
CA GLN A 14 6.90 -7.20 4.87
C GLN A 14 8.07 -6.82 3.98
N ASP A 15 7.79 -6.13 2.87
CA ASP A 15 8.79 -5.65 1.93
C ASP A 15 9.75 -4.66 2.62
N ALA A 16 9.22 -3.78 3.47
CA ALA A 16 10.01 -2.86 4.29
C ALA A 16 10.96 -3.60 5.26
N ARG A 17 10.51 -4.71 5.86
CA ARG A 17 11.32 -5.47 6.83
C ARG A 17 12.54 -6.12 6.20
N ILE A 18 12.48 -6.45 4.93
CA ILE A 18 13.58 -7.08 4.19
C ILE A 18 14.41 -6.05 3.39
N GLY A 19 14.12 -4.75 3.51
CA GLY A 19 14.82 -3.69 2.77
C GLY A 19 14.41 -3.54 1.30
N ALA A 20 13.37 -4.26 0.85
CA ALA A 20 12.94 -4.23 -0.55
C ALA A 20 12.34 -2.87 -0.96
N LEU A 21 11.79 -2.11 -0.01
CA LEU A 21 11.34 -0.73 -0.29
C LEU A 21 12.53 0.18 -0.60
N GLU A 22 13.56 0.19 0.24
CA GLU A 22 14.78 0.97 -0.03
C GLU A 22 15.49 0.53 -1.31
N GLU A 23 15.61 -0.78 -1.56
CA GLU A 23 16.20 -1.32 -2.80
C GLU A 23 15.46 -0.84 -4.07
N ARG A 24 14.15 -0.65 -3.95
CA ARG A 24 13.31 -0.11 -5.02
C ARG A 24 13.41 1.42 -5.17
N GLY A 25 14.14 2.09 -4.28
CA GLY A 25 14.30 3.53 -4.26
C GLY A 25 13.22 4.27 -3.48
N PHE A 26 12.57 3.63 -2.50
CA PHE A 26 11.87 4.38 -1.47
C PHE A 26 12.88 5.02 -0.52
N GLU A 27 12.72 6.31 -0.27
CA GLU A 27 13.42 7.02 0.78
C GLU A 27 12.78 6.70 2.14
N LYS A 28 13.60 6.28 3.09
CA LYS A 28 13.17 5.98 4.46
C LYS A 28 13.36 7.19 5.35
N LEU A 29 12.26 7.78 5.80
CA LEU A 29 12.22 9.01 6.56
C LEU A 29 11.64 8.75 7.96
N PRO A 30 12.13 9.41 9.02
CA PRO A 30 11.48 9.33 10.33
C PRO A 30 10.06 9.92 10.23
N HIS A 31 9.07 9.26 10.83
CA HIS A 31 7.71 9.79 10.83
C HIS A 31 7.64 11.04 11.73
N PRO A 32 7.11 12.18 11.25
CA PRO A 32 7.21 13.47 11.96
C PRO A 32 6.38 13.58 13.25
N GLN A 33 5.57 12.57 13.55
CA GLN A 33 4.50 12.63 14.58
C GLN A 33 4.24 11.28 15.24
N ALA A 34 5.01 10.24 14.90
CA ALA A 34 4.76 8.89 15.34
C ALA A 34 6.04 8.09 15.37
N ASP A 35 6.02 6.97 16.10
CA ASP A 35 7.12 6.02 16.05
C ASP A 35 7.15 5.31 14.69
N GLY A 36 8.37 5.07 14.19
CA GLY A 36 8.60 4.36 12.94
C GLY A 36 8.99 5.26 11.77
N PHE A 37 8.90 4.70 10.58
CA PHE A 37 9.44 5.31 9.36
C PHE A 37 8.38 5.43 8.27
N LEU A 38 8.34 6.58 7.62
CA LEU A 38 7.72 6.77 6.32
C LEU A 38 8.63 6.22 5.24
N TYR A 39 8.04 5.58 4.24
CA TYR A 39 8.73 5.21 3.01
C TYR A 39 8.10 6.00 1.88
N GLN A 40 8.88 6.85 1.23
CA GLN A 40 8.41 7.73 0.17
C GLN A 40 9.08 7.40 -1.16
N ARG A 41 8.29 7.26 -2.22
CA ARG A 41 8.77 7.14 -3.59
C ARG A 41 7.80 7.82 -4.53
N ASP A 42 8.32 8.75 -5.32
CA ASP A 42 7.52 9.64 -6.16
C ASP A 42 6.42 10.32 -5.31
N GLN A 43 5.16 10.16 -5.71
CA GLN A 43 3.98 10.65 -5.02
C GLN A 43 3.43 9.70 -3.94
N LEU A 44 3.93 8.46 -3.85
CA LEU A 44 3.44 7.47 -2.89
C LEU A 44 4.25 7.55 -1.59
N VAL A 45 3.53 7.71 -0.48
CA VAL A 45 4.10 7.60 0.87
C VAL A 45 3.41 6.45 1.60
N PHE A 46 4.20 5.63 2.27
CA PHE A 46 3.75 4.45 3.01
C PHE A 46 4.20 4.52 4.47
N HIS A 47 3.30 4.09 5.36
CA HIS A 47 3.59 3.79 6.77
C HIS A 47 2.75 2.59 7.21
N ALA A 48 3.12 1.93 8.31
CA ALA A 48 2.34 0.82 8.85
C ALA A 48 0.88 1.19 9.22
N SER A 49 0.59 2.48 9.44
CA SER A 49 -0.75 3.01 9.75
C SER A 49 -1.58 3.38 8.52
N GLY A 50 -0.98 3.50 7.33
CA GLY A 50 -1.69 4.05 6.18
C GLY A 50 -0.83 4.27 4.94
N MET A 51 -1.46 4.79 3.90
CA MET A 51 -0.79 5.22 2.68
C MET A 51 -1.30 6.59 2.30
N TRP A 52 -0.40 7.38 1.72
CA TRP A 52 -0.69 8.71 1.21
C TRP A 52 -0.28 8.78 -0.26
N LEU A 53 -1.08 9.48 -1.03
CA LEU A 53 -0.75 9.85 -2.39
C LEU A 53 -0.76 11.38 -2.44
N LEU A 54 0.40 11.96 -2.71
CA LEU A 54 0.56 13.39 -2.91
C LEU A 54 -0.04 13.77 -4.26
N GLU A 55 -1.09 14.58 -4.24
CA GLU A 55 -1.69 15.17 -5.44
C GLU A 55 -1.32 16.67 -5.47
N GLN A 56 -1.76 17.41 -6.48
CA GLN A 56 -1.35 18.80 -6.69
C GLN A 56 -1.76 19.74 -5.55
N ASP A 57 -3.02 19.64 -5.09
CA ASP A 57 -3.60 20.58 -4.11
C ASP A 57 -4.02 19.91 -2.79
N TYR A 58 -3.96 18.58 -2.75
CA TYR A 58 -4.37 17.79 -1.60
C TYR A 58 -3.56 16.50 -1.56
N GLN A 59 -3.72 15.72 -0.50
CA GLN A 59 -3.22 14.36 -0.46
C GLN A 59 -4.36 13.40 -0.14
N LEU A 60 -4.37 12.30 -0.87
CA LEU A 60 -5.27 11.20 -0.63
C LEU A 60 -4.68 10.31 0.46
N VAL A 61 -5.46 10.01 1.50
CA VAL A 61 -5.04 9.18 2.63
C VAL A 61 -5.90 7.94 2.70
N TYR A 62 -5.28 6.76 2.71
CA TYR A 62 -5.94 5.54 3.16
C TYR A 62 -5.51 5.22 4.59
N SER A 63 -6.46 5.28 5.52
CA SER A 63 -6.25 4.89 6.91
C SER A 63 -6.41 3.39 7.08
N ARG A 64 -5.40 2.69 7.63
CA ARG A 64 -5.51 1.27 7.98
C ARG A 64 -6.53 1.04 9.10
N ALA A 65 -6.52 1.90 10.13
CA ALA A 65 -7.41 1.76 11.28
C ALA A 65 -8.88 1.91 10.88
N GLY A 66 -9.20 2.95 10.09
CA GLY A 66 -10.56 3.21 9.63
C GLY A 66 -10.97 2.43 8.37
N LYS A 67 -10.00 1.86 7.63
CA LYS A 67 -10.18 1.20 6.33
C LYS A 67 -10.94 2.05 5.32
N ARG A 68 -10.64 3.34 5.32
CA ARG A 68 -11.36 4.40 4.59
C ARG A 68 -10.35 5.33 3.93
N CYS A 69 -10.81 5.94 2.84
CA CYS A 69 -10.07 6.95 2.10
C CYS A 69 -10.55 8.35 2.48
N TYR A 70 -9.63 9.30 2.51
CA TYR A 70 -9.89 10.69 2.83
C TYR A 70 -9.04 11.60 1.93
N ARG A 71 -9.49 12.83 1.71
CA ARG A 71 -8.63 13.92 1.25
C ARG A 71 -8.26 14.78 2.46
N THR A 72 -7.00 15.15 2.53
CA THR A 72 -6.48 16.06 3.57
C THR A 72 -5.59 17.12 2.92
N ALA A 73 -5.30 18.19 3.66
CA ALA A 73 -4.28 19.15 3.27
C ALA A 73 -2.91 18.47 3.09
N LEU A 74 -2.08 19.04 2.21
CA LEU A 74 -0.73 18.59 1.91
C LEU A 74 0.21 18.70 3.13
N GLY A 75 1.23 17.84 3.14
CA GLY A 75 2.34 17.91 4.10
C GLY A 75 1.99 17.41 5.51
N VAL A 76 0.81 16.80 5.68
CA VAL A 76 0.40 16.20 6.96
C VAL A 76 0.39 14.69 6.78
N TYR A 77 1.18 13.93 7.54
CA TYR A 77 1.10 12.46 7.54
C TYR A 77 0.41 11.97 8.81
N PRO A 78 -0.91 12.21 8.97
CA PRO A 78 -1.54 12.00 10.25
C PRO A 78 -1.69 10.51 10.56
N THR A 79 -1.24 10.08 11.74
CA THR A 79 -1.59 8.75 12.26
C THR A 79 -3.06 8.64 12.66
N LYS A 80 -3.67 9.78 13.01
CA LYS A 80 -5.10 9.93 13.28
C LYS A 80 -5.72 10.91 12.30
N ILE A 81 -6.74 10.48 11.57
CA ILE A 81 -7.38 11.28 10.53
C ILE A 81 -7.90 12.61 11.11
N PRO A 82 -7.52 13.76 10.52
CA PRO A 82 -7.99 15.09 10.93
C PRO A 82 -9.52 15.21 10.88
N ALA A 83 -10.09 16.07 11.72
CA ALA A 83 -11.54 16.26 11.80
C ALA A 83 -12.12 16.94 10.55
N ASP A 84 -11.32 17.76 9.88
CA ASP A 84 -11.61 18.47 8.63
C ASP A 84 -11.33 17.61 7.39
N ALA A 85 -10.88 16.36 7.55
CA ALA A 85 -10.61 15.46 6.43
C ALA A 85 -11.90 15.10 5.68
N GLU A 86 -11.94 15.37 4.38
CA GLU A 86 -13.05 14.99 3.53
C GLU A 86 -13.02 13.48 3.29
N ARG A 87 -14.03 12.76 3.79
CA ARG A 87 -14.13 11.32 3.50
C ARG A 87 -14.57 11.11 2.05
N ILE A 88 -13.83 10.26 1.35
CA ILE A 88 -14.17 9.87 -0.03
C ILE A 88 -14.48 8.38 -0.12
N THR A 89 -14.99 7.97 -1.29
CA THR A 89 -15.26 6.55 -1.55
C THR A 89 -13.96 5.77 -1.64
N LEU A 90 -14.02 4.51 -1.19
CA LEU A 90 -12.90 3.58 -1.31
C LEU A 90 -12.51 3.36 -2.77
N GLU A 91 -13.49 3.36 -3.68
CA GLU A 91 -13.31 3.16 -5.11
C GLU A 91 -12.44 4.24 -5.72
N HIS A 92 -12.83 5.50 -5.49
CA HIS A 92 -12.05 6.64 -5.96
C HIS A 92 -10.62 6.61 -5.39
N GLY A 93 -10.48 6.36 -4.08
CA GLY A 93 -9.14 6.29 -3.49
C GLY A 93 -8.31 5.13 -4.05
N PHE A 94 -8.89 3.94 -4.19
CA PHE A 94 -8.20 2.78 -4.71
C PHE A 94 -7.75 2.97 -6.16
N GLU A 95 -8.56 3.58 -7.01
CA GLU A 95 -8.20 3.86 -8.41
C GLU A 95 -6.92 4.69 -8.52
N ARG A 96 -6.69 5.61 -7.60
CA ARG A 96 -5.47 6.43 -7.55
C ARG A 96 -4.26 5.64 -7.04
N PHE A 97 -4.42 4.81 -6.01
CA PHE A 97 -3.34 3.98 -5.48
C PHE A 97 -2.95 2.82 -6.41
N ARG A 98 -3.94 2.24 -7.10
CA ARG A 98 -3.82 1.01 -7.87
C ARG A 98 -2.62 0.99 -8.82
N PRO A 99 -2.38 1.98 -9.72
CA PRO A 99 -1.26 1.89 -10.66
C PRO A 99 0.10 1.79 -9.96
N LEU A 100 0.29 2.52 -8.86
CA LEU A 100 1.53 2.51 -8.09
C LEU A 100 1.72 1.19 -7.34
N LEU A 101 0.63 0.64 -6.78
CA LEU A 101 0.65 -0.67 -6.15
C LEU A 101 0.87 -1.80 -7.15
N VAL A 102 0.29 -1.73 -8.36
CA VAL A 102 0.49 -2.73 -9.41
C VAL A 102 1.94 -2.71 -9.87
N ALA A 103 2.49 -1.53 -10.16
CA ALA A 103 3.91 -1.40 -10.44
C ALA A 103 4.73 -1.97 -9.28
N HIS A 104 4.28 -1.73 -8.03
CA HIS A 104 4.93 -2.30 -6.85
C HIS A 104 5.01 -3.83 -6.90
N GLU A 105 3.88 -4.48 -7.07
CA GLU A 105 3.80 -5.93 -7.15
C GLU A 105 4.59 -6.52 -8.32
N GLU A 106 4.57 -5.89 -9.50
CA GLU A 106 5.32 -6.37 -10.66
C GLU A 106 6.83 -6.44 -10.39
N TRP A 107 7.43 -5.38 -9.83
CA TRP A 107 8.86 -5.41 -9.52
C TRP A 107 9.20 -6.33 -8.34
N ILE A 108 8.30 -6.52 -7.36
CA ILE A 108 8.52 -7.53 -6.31
C ILE A 108 8.57 -8.93 -6.93
N ILE A 109 7.66 -9.23 -7.85
CA ILE A 109 7.59 -10.51 -8.54
C ILE A 109 8.82 -10.71 -9.43
N ASP A 110 9.25 -9.69 -10.17
CA ASP A 110 10.47 -9.75 -10.99
C ASP A 110 11.73 -9.95 -10.12
N ARG A 111 11.77 -9.36 -8.92
CA ARG A 111 12.94 -9.42 -8.03
C ARG A 111 13.02 -10.71 -7.21
N PHE A 112 11.90 -11.18 -6.66
CA PHE A 112 11.84 -12.27 -5.68
C PHE A 112 11.06 -13.50 -6.16
N GLY A 113 10.44 -13.44 -7.34
CA GLY A 113 9.57 -14.49 -7.88
C GLY A 113 8.15 -14.47 -7.30
N ALA A 114 7.22 -15.11 -8.00
CA ALA A 114 5.82 -15.21 -7.55
C ALA A 114 5.65 -15.99 -6.23
N ASP A 115 6.54 -16.95 -5.94
CA ASP A 115 6.46 -17.77 -4.73
C ASP A 115 6.66 -16.96 -3.45
N TYR A 116 7.40 -15.85 -3.53
CA TYR A 116 7.56 -14.92 -2.41
C TYR A 116 6.21 -14.41 -1.89
N ARG A 117 5.35 -13.93 -2.80
CA ARG A 117 4.00 -13.47 -2.43
C ARG A 117 3.11 -14.61 -1.94
N THR A 118 3.22 -15.79 -2.54
CA THR A 118 2.48 -16.97 -2.08
C THR A 118 2.83 -17.33 -0.64
N GLY A 119 4.12 -17.33 -0.30
CA GLY A 119 4.61 -17.58 1.06
C GLY A 119 4.09 -16.55 2.06
N LEU A 120 4.17 -15.25 1.73
CA LEU A 120 3.64 -14.19 2.58
C LEU A 120 2.13 -14.30 2.79
N LEU A 121 1.35 -14.55 1.73
CA LEU A 121 -0.10 -14.72 1.83
C LEU A 121 -0.50 -15.90 2.73
N ALA A 122 0.33 -16.94 2.81
CA ALA A 122 0.09 -18.08 3.71
C ALA A 122 0.27 -17.70 5.19
N GLN A 123 1.25 -16.85 5.49
CA GLN A 123 1.60 -16.38 6.85
C GLN A 123 0.79 -15.17 7.32
N MET A 124 -0.05 -14.60 6.45
CA MET A 124 -0.83 -13.40 6.75
C MET A 124 -1.78 -13.58 7.94
N PRO A 125 -1.83 -12.63 8.89
CA PRO A 125 -2.78 -12.67 9.99
C PRO A 125 -4.25 -12.69 9.53
N SER A 126 -5.12 -13.32 10.31
CA SER A 126 -6.54 -13.51 9.98
C SER A 126 -7.28 -12.20 9.67
N ALA A 127 -6.91 -11.10 10.33
CA ALA A 127 -7.55 -9.80 10.18
C ALA A 127 -7.39 -9.20 8.77
N GLU A 128 -6.24 -9.43 8.13
CA GLU A 128 -5.91 -9.06 6.76
C GLU A 128 -6.32 -10.16 5.77
N LYS A 129 -6.19 -11.44 6.15
CA LYS A 129 -6.48 -12.60 5.29
C LYS A 129 -7.90 -12.60 4.73
N ARG A 130 -8.89 -12.08 5.47
CA ARG A 130 -10.27 -11.89 4.96
C ARG A 130 -10.38 -10.96 3.75
N TYR A 131 -9.37 -10.12 3.49
CA TYR A 131 -9.28 -9.24 2.32
C TYR A 131 -8.44 -9.82 1.19
N ALA A 132 -7.76 -10.96 1.40
CA ALA A 132 -6.87 -11.56 0.41
C ALA A 132 -7.56 -11.87 -0.93
N LYS A 133 -8.83 -12.32 -0.89
CA LYS A 133 -9.62 -12.54 -2.11
C LYS A 133 -9.80 -11.24 -2.90
N ASN A 134 -10.03 -10.11 -2.24
CA ASN A 134 -10.21 -8.83 -2.91
C ASN A 134 -8.89 -8.35 -3.52
N TRP A 135 -7.79 -8.51 -2.80
CA TRP A 135 -6.47 -8.19 -3.32
C TRP A 135 -6.15 -9.03 -4.57
N LYS A 136 -6.35 -10.35 -4.52
CA LYS A 136 -6.12 -11.22 -5.69
C LYS A 136 -6.93 -10.80 -6.92
N LEU A 137 -8.15 -10.30 -6.76
CA LEU A 137 -8.95 -9.80 -7.90
C LEU A 137 -8.28 -8.63 -8.64
N HIS A 138 -7.50 -7.81 -7.94
CA HIS A 138 -6.87 -6.62 -8.52
C HIS A 138 -5.39 -6.81 -8.90
N PHE A 139 -4.72 -7.82 -8.33
CA PHE A 139 -3.27 -8.04 -8.51
C PHE A 139 -2.93 -9.43 -9.09
N SER A 140 -3.93 -10.25 -9.44
CA SER A 140 -3.70 -11.58 -10.02
C SER A 140 -3.01 -11.55 -11.38
N ASP A 141 -3.16 -10.48 -12.16
CA ASP A 141 -2.48 -10.34 -13.45
C ASP A 141 -0.96 -10.26 -13.28
N CYS A 142 -0.49 -9.60 -12.22
CA CYS A 142 0.94 -9.56 -11.88
C CYS A 142 1.46 -10.98 -11.59
N LEU A 143 0.68 -11.77 -10.84
CA LEU A 143 1.04 -13.15 -10.50
C LEU A 143 0.99 -14.11 -11.71
N ARG A 144 0.07 -13.88 -12.66
CA ARG A 144 -0.11 -14.75 -13.84
C ARG A 144 0.92 -14.54 -14.94
N ARG A 145 1.45 -13.32 -15.09
CA ARG A 145 2.41 -12.99 -16.17
C ARG A 145 3.74 -13.73 -16.08
N GLN A 146 4.11 -14.28 -14.92
CA GLN A 146 5.29 -15.14 -14.79
C GLN A 146 5.06 -16.58 -15.27
N SER A 147 3.87 -17.16 -15.08
CA SER A 147 3.57 -18.52 -15.54
C SER A 147 3.58 -18.68 -17.07
N ALA A 148 3.52 -17.57 -17.81
CA ALA A 148 3.60 -17.56 -19.28
C ALA A 148 4.99 -17.23 -19.83
N ARG A 149 5.96 -16.91 -18.96
CA ARG A 149 7.37 -16.62 -19.31
C ARG A 149 8.33 -17.73 -18.87
N ALA A 150 7.82 -18.79 -18.24
CA ALA A 150 8.54 -19.98 -17.84
C ALA A 150 8.49 -21.06 -18.93
#